data_AF-A0AAV4WKJ1-F1
#
_entry.id   AF-A0AAV4WKJ1-F1
#
_cell.length_a   1.000
_cell.length_b   1.000
_cell.length_c   1.000
_cell.angle_alpha   90.00
_cell.angle_beta   90.00
_cell.angle_gamma   90.00
#
_symmetry.space_group_name_H-M   'P 1'
#
loop_
_entity.id
_entity.type
_entity.pdbx_description
1 polymer ?
#
loop_
_entity_poly.entity_id
_entity_poly.type
_entity_poly.pdbx_seq_one_letter_code
_entity_poly.pdbx_strand_id
1 'polypeptide(L)'
;MQVEQKSIVKSYALQFDLNHIKCRHNFMIRTGHYKRVKKNIKSKNAPLDKIFSRNIETFMKLTKLTEEEYLVFFDIFVEEIKDELIEERELLYEINENDEE
;
A
#
# COMPACT_ATOMS: atom_id res chain seq x y z
N MET A 1 -1.39 5.63 -5.24
CA MET A 1 -1.16 6.71 -4.25
C MET A 1 -1.34 8.14 -4.78
N GLN A 2 -1.11 8.45 -6.06
CA GLN A 2 -1.24 9.81 -6.63
C GLN A 2 -0.46 10.88 -5.82
N VAL A 3 0.85 10.67 -5.70
CA VAL A 3 1.75 11.55 -4.92
C VAL A 3 2.66 12.31 -5.88
N GLU A 4 2.90 13.59 -5.59
CA GLU A 4 3.88 14.39 -6.31
C GLU A 4 5.29 13.81 -6.16
N GLN A 5 6.07 13.80 -7.25
CA GLN A 5 7.44 13.26 -7.29
C GLN A 5 8.35 13.87 -6.22
N LYS A 6 8.25 15.19 -6.01
CA LYS A 6 9.03 15.91 -4.98
C LYS A 6 8.78 15.36 -3.57
N SER A 7 7.55 14.93 -3.28
CA SER A 7 7.17 14.36 -1.98
C SER A 7 7.70 12.93 -1.81
N ILE A 8 7.80 12.16 -2.90
CA ILE A 8 8.42 10.83 -2.90
C ILE A 8 9.90 10.94 -2.54
N VAL A 9 10.63 11.85 -3.19
CA VAL A 9 12.07 12.04 -2.94
C VAL A 9 12.32 12.53 -1.51
N LYS A 10 11.57 13.54 -1.04
CA LYS A 10 11.74 14.11 0.30
C LYS A 10 11.45 13.15 1.45
N SER A 11 10.56 12.19 1.24
CA SER A 11 10.16 11.23 2.28
C SER A 11 11.08 10.02 2.36
N TYR A 12 12.04 9.89 1.44
CA TYR A 12 12.86 8.69 1.29
C TYR A 12 12.01 7.42 1.17
N ALA A 13 10.79 7.52 0.64
CA ALA A 13 9.84 6.40 0.59
C ALA A 13 10.38 5.22 -0.24
N LEU A 14 11.26 5.50 -1.21
CA LEU A 14 11.86 4.48 -2.09
C LEU A 14 12.91 3.60 -1.39
N GLN A 15 13.30 3.91 -0.15
CA GLN A 15 14.19 3.05 0.62
C GLN A 15 13.46 1.84 1.23
N PHE A 16 12.13 1.84 1.24
CA PHE A 16 11.30 0.81 1.85
C PHE A 16 10.85 -0.22 0.82
N ASP A 17 10.67 -1.44 1.27
CA ASP A 17 10.15 -2.52 0.43
C ASP A 17 8.76 -2.19 -0.11
N LEU A 18 8.51 -2.61 -1.34
CA LEU A 18 7.22 -2.37 -1.98
C LEU A 18 6.06 -2.97 -1.18
N ASN A 19 6.25 -4.13 -0.55
CA ASN A 19 5.25 -4.77 0.32
C ASN A 19 4.94 -3.92 1.55
N HIS A 20 5.96 -3.30 2.16
CA HIS A 20 5.78 -2.37 3.28
C HIS A 20 4.94 -1.16 2.85
N ILE A 21 5.25 -0.57 1.69
CA ILE A 21 4.52 0.57 1.12
C ILE A 21 3.08 0.19 0.82
N LYS A 22 2.86 -0.95 0.13
CA LYS A 22 1.53 -1.46 -0.24
C LYS A 22 0.67 -1.73 0.99
N CYS A 23 1.21 -2.43 1.99
CA CYS A 23 0.48 -2.78 3.19
C CYS A 23 0.01 -1.53 3.94
N ARG A 24 0.92 -0.60 4.27
CA ARG A 24 0.54 0.62 5.00
C ARG A 24 -0.45 1.49 4.23
N HIS A 25 -0.26 1.61 2.92
CA HIS A 25 -1.19 2.34 2.07
C HIS A 25 -2.58 1.69 2.04
N ASN A 26 -2.67 0.37 1.86
CA ASN A 26 -3.95 -0.35 1.84
C ASN A 26 -4.63 -0.33 3.21
N PHE A 27 -3.88 -0.50 4.29
CA PHE A 27 -4.40 -0.35 5.65
C PHE A 27 -5.06 1.02 5.85
N MET A 28 -4.37 2.11 5.49
CA MET A 28 -4.95 3.44 5.62
C MET A 28 -6.13 3.69 4.68
N ILE A 29 -6.16 3.08 3.49
CA ILE A 29 -7.34 3.16 2.61
C ILE A 29 -8.54 2.45 3.24
N ARG A 30 -8.37 1.19 3.65
CA ARG A 30 -9.46 0.34 4.16
C ARG A 30 -10.00 0.86 5.50
N THR A 31 -9.16 1.49 6.30
CA THR A 31 -9.55 2.16 7.57
C THR A 31 -10.04 3.60 7.37
N GLY A 32 -10.02 4.14 6.14
CA GLY A 32 -10.53 5.48 5.82
C GLY A 32 -9.57 6.65 6.14
N HIS A 33 -8.35 6.36 6.58
CA HIS A 33 -7.31 7.36 6.92
C HIS A 33 -6.51 7.87 5.71
N TYR A 34 -6.69 7.26 4.53
CA TYR A 34 -6.09 7.72 3.28
C TYR A 34 -7.14 7.80 2.19
N LYS A 35 -7.28 8.97 1.57
CA LYS A 35 -8.20 9.20 0.44
C LYS A 35 -7.44 9.22 -0.87
N ARG A 36 -7.95 8.50 -1.88
CA ARG A 36 -7.47 8.64 -3.26
C ARG A 36 -7.89 10.03 -3.76
N VAL A 37 -6.92 10.94 -3.83
CA VAL A 37 -7.14 12.30 -4.31
C VAL A 37 -7.38 12.27 -5.83
N LYS A 38 -8.10 13.25 -6.38
CA LYS A 38 -8.15 13.50 -7.83
C LYS A 38 -7.01 14.46 -8.20
N LYS A 39 -6.57 14.43 -9.46
CA LYS A 39 -5.59 15.40 -10.00
C LYS A 39 -6.04 16.84 -9.65
N ASN A 40 -5.09 17.67 -9.22
CA ASN A 40 -5.26 19.09 -8.86
C ASN A 40 -5.98 19.42 -7.53
N ILE A 41 -6.25 18.44 -6.68
CA ILE A 41 -6.76 18.69 -5.32
C ILE A 41 -5.63 18.47 -4.31
N LYS A 42 -5.42 19.45 -3.41
CA LYS A 42 -4.48 19.28 -2.30
C LYS A 42 -4.93 18.13 -1.41
N SER A 43 -4.04 17.15 -1.24
CA SER A 43 -4.29 16.01 -0.36
C SER A 43 -4.38 16.46 1.10
N LYS A 44 -5.35 15.90 1.83
CA LYS A 44 -5.42 15.97 3.30
C LYS A 44 -4.80 14.74 3.98
N ASN A 45 -4.19 13.85 3.21
CA ASN A 45 -3.58 12.64 3.74
C ASN A 45 -2.32 13.00 4.54
N ALA A 46 -1.95 12.11 5.46
CA ALA A 46 -0.71 12.23 6.20
C ALA A 46 0.50 12.28 5.25
N PRO A 47 1.60 12.96 5.64
CA PRO A 47 2.77 13.07 4.80
C PRO A 47 3.52 11.73 4.76
N LEU A 48 4.16 11.44 3.61
CA LEU A 48 4.72 10.11 3.33
C LEU A 48 5.83 9.67 4.30
N ASP A 49 6.62 10.62 4.80
CA ASP A 49 7.67 10.39 5.80
C ASP A 49 7.11 9.83 7.12
N LYS A 50 5.89 10.24 7.50
CA LYS A 50 5.19 9.70 8.67
C LYS A 50 4.48 8.40 8.35
N ILE A 51 3.90 8.27 7.16
CA ILE A 51 3.23 7.03 6.73
C ILE A 51 4.22 5.87 6.66
N PHE A 52 5.40 6.08 6.07
CA PHE A 52 6.42 5.04 5.89
C PHE A 52 7.55 5.14 6.92
N SER A 53 7.29 5.70 8.12
CA SER A 53 8.30 5.74 9.17
C SER A 53 8.71 4.34 9.63
N ARG A 54 10.01 4.12 9.91
CA ARG A 54 10.50 2.88 10.52
C ARG A 54 9.87 2.59 11.89
N ASN A 55 9.45 3.63 12.61
CA ASN A 55 8.79 3.49 13.90
C ASN A 55 7.29 3.25 13.69
N ILE A 56 6.82 2.06 14.09
CA ILE A 56 5.41 1.65 13.99
C ILE A 56 4.47 2.54 14.83
N GLU A 57 4.88 2.99 16.01
CA GLU A 57 4.08 3.88 16.87
C GLU A 57 3.78 5.21 16.17
N THR A 58 4.73 5.72 15.39
CA THR A 58 4.52 6.95 14.60
C THR A 58 3.42 6.75 13.57
N PHE A 59 3.38 5.57 12.95
CA PHE A 59 2.36 5.21 11.99
C PHE A 59 1.00 4.98 12.68
N MET A 60 0.95 4.28 13.81
CA MET A 60 -0.28 4.04 14.57
C MET A 60 -0.92 5.34 15.07
N LYS A 61 -0.12 6.35 15.44
CA LYS A 61 -0.63 7.69 15.80
C LYS A 61 -1.41 8.36 14.66
N LEU A 62 -1.16 8.00 13.39
CA LEU A 62 -1.88 8.54 12.24
C LEU A 62 -3.26 7.91 12.07
N THR A 63 -3.39 6.62 12.39
CA THR A 63 -4.62 5.84 12.20
C THR A 63 -5.47 5.78 13.47
N LYS A 64 -4.90 6.08 14.64
CA LYS A 64 -5.55 5.92 15.96
C LYS A 64 -6.04 4.47 16.20
N LEU A 65 -5.38 3.52 15.56
CA LEU A 65 -5.62 2.09 15.67
C LEU A 65 -4.48 1.45 16.47
N THR A 66 -4.68 0.21 16.91
CA THR A 66 -3.67 -0.52 17.67
C THR A 66 -2.67 -1.20 16.74
N GLU A 67 -1.47 -1.47 17.28
CA GLU A 67 -0.48 -2.26 16.56
C GLU A 67 -0.98 -3.68 16.26
N GLU A 68 -1.76 -4.26 17.17
CA GLU A 68 -2.38 -5.59 17.00
C GLU A 68 -3.32 -5.63 15.78
N GLU A 69 -4.21 -4.63 15.62
CA GLU A 69 -5.09 -4.53 14.45
C GLU A 69 -4.30 -4.45 13.15
N TYR A 70 -3.16 -3.75 13.17
CA TYR A 70 -2.28 -3.65 12.02
C TYR A 70 -1.54 -4.96 11.72
N LEU A 71 -1.08 -5.69 12.74
CA LEU A 71 -0.43 -6.99 12.56
C LEU A 71 -1.39 -8.03 11.99
N VAL A 72 -2.60 -8.12 12.53
CA VAL A 72 -3.65 -9.00 11.98
C VAL A 72 -3.97 -8.61 10.54
N PHE A 73 -4.06 -7.32 10.24
CA PHE A 73 -4.24 -6.86 8.87
C PHE A 73 -3.06 -7.24 7.97
N PHE A 74 -1.82 -7.13 8.45
CA PHE A 74 -0.64 -7.48 7.68
C PHE A 74 -0.65 -8.96 7.28
N ASP A 75 -0.99 -9.86 8.20
CA ASP A 75 -1.06 -11.30 7.93
C ASP A 75 -2.11 -11.60 6.85
N ILE A 76 -3.31 -11.03 6.98
CA ILE A 76 -4.38 -11.18 5.98
C ILE A 76 -3.94 -10.59 4.62
N PHE A 77 -3.32 -9.42 4.63
CA PHE A 77 -2.89 -8.73 3.42
C PHE A 77 -1.79 -9.48 2.66
N VAL A 78 -0.91 -10.19 3.37
CA VAL A 78 0.12 -11.03 2.74
C VAL A 78 -0.51 -12.20 1.99
N GLU A 79 -1.52 -12.86 2.57
CA GLU A 79 -2.25 -13.92 1.87
C GLU A 79 -3.05 -13.38 0.68
N GLU A 80 -3.74 -12.23 0.84
CA GLU A 80 -4.43 -11.57 -0.29
C GLU A 80 -3.50 -11.29 -1.48
N ILE A 81 -2.24 -10.85 -1.24
CA ILE A 81 -1.27 -10.64 -2.31
C ILE A 81 -0.86 -11.96 -2.98
N LYS A 82 -0.68 -13.04 -2.20
CA LYS A 82 -0.30 -14.34 -2.77
C LYS A 82 -1.40 -14.86 -3.69
N ASP A 83 -2.65 -14.76 -3.25
CA ASP A 83 -3.80 -15.16 -4.04
C ASP A 83 -3.89 -14.34 -5.35
N GLU A 84 -3.76 -13.00 -5.28
CA GLU A 84 -3.72 -12.14 -6.46
C GLU A 84 -2.61 -12.54 -7.47
N LEU A 85 -1.43 -12.92 -6.98
CA LEU A 85 -0.31 -13.36 -7.83
C LEU A 85 -0.53 -14.73 -8.48
N ILE A 86 -1.23 -15.63 -7.79
CA ILE A 86 -1.59 -16.94 -8.35
C ILE A 86 -2.61 -16.73 -9.47
N GLU A 87 -3.67 -15.95 -9.21
CA GLU A 87 -4.69 -15.61 -10.20
C GLU A 87 -4.09 -14.93 -11.45
N GLU A 88 -3.20 -13.94 -11.26
CA GLU A 88 -2.53 -13.26 -12.38
C GLU A 88 -1.66 -14.23 -13.20
N ARG A 89 -0.99 -15.18 -12.54
CA ARG A 89 -0.17 -16.20 -13.20
C ARG A 89 -1.02 -17.20 -13.99
N GLU A 90 -2.14 -17.65 -13.45
CA GLU A 90 -3.08 -18.55 -14.13
C GLU A 90 -3.65 -17.89 -15.39
N LEU A 91 -4.07 -16.62 -15.29
CA LEU A 91 -4.58 -15.85 -16.43
C LEU A 91 -3.54 -15.73 -17.57
N LEU A 92 -2.26 -15.55 -17.23
CA LEU A 92 -1.18 -15.48 -18.21
C LEU A 92 -0.94 -16.81 -18.93
N TYR A 93 -1.14 -17.95 -18.25
CA TYR A 93 -1.07 -19.26 -18.90
C TYR A 93 -2.21 -19.44 -19.90
N GLU A 94 -3.43 -19.08 -19.52
CA GLU A 94 -4.60 -19.17 -20.41
C GLU A 94 -4.42 -18.31 -21.67
N ILE A 95 -3.88 -17.10 -21.56
CA ILE A 95 -3.63 -16.24 -22.72
C ILE A 95 -2.59 -16.87 -23.66
N ASN A 96 -1.49 -17.39 -23.12
CA ASN A 96 -0.42 -17.98 -23.95
C ASN A 96 -0.88 -19.28 -24.64
N GLU A 97 -1.71 -20.11 -24.00
CA GLU A 97 -2.28 -21.31 -24.65
C GLU A 97 -3.24 -20.94 -25.80
N ASN A 98 -3.98 -19.84 -25.68
CA ASN A 98 -4.89 -19.38 -26.74
C ASN A 98 -4.20 -18.66 -27.90
N ASP A 99 -2.97 -18.15 -27.73
CA ASP A 99 -2.17 -17.51 -28.80
C ASP A 99 -1.35 -18.53 -29.62
N GLU A 100 -1.23 -19.78 -29.14
CA GLU A 100 -0.53 -20.88 -29.83
C GLU A 100 -1.45 -21.78 -30.70
N GLU A 101 -2.77 -21.50 -30.75
CA GLU A 101 -3.78 -22.20 -31.56
C GLU A 101 -4.22 -21.41 -32.82
#